data_AF-A0A940BXQ5-F1
#
_entry.id   AF-A0A940BXQ5-F1
#
_cell.length_a   1.000
_cell.length_b   1.000
_cell.length_c   1.000
_cell.angle_alpha   90.00
_cell.angle_beta   90.00
_cell.angle_gamma   90.00
#
_symmetry.space_group_name_H-M   'P 1'
#
loop_
_entity.id
_entity.type
_entity.pdbx_description
1 polymer ?
#
loop_
_entity_poly.entity_id
_entity_poly.type
_entity_poly.pdbx_seq_one_letter_code
_entity_poly.pdbx_strand_id
1 'polypeptide(L)'
;MKRLKRAAVIALLLLQALTGAARADASHTFFAMDTVMTVTVPDANSALLPACEEEVRRLEALFSVTDGESEIARLNEMGAAALSEETAAVLRFALDMGEKTGGALDVTLYPVVRAWGFTTGDYR
;
A
#
# COMPACT_ATOMS: atom_id res chain seq x y z
N MET A 1 16.24 -52.63 27.67
CA MET A 1 15.21 -52.13 26.73
C MET A 1 14.46 -50.86 27.18
N LYS A 2 14.00 -50.74 28.44
CA LYS A 2 13.23 -49.55 28.90
C LYS A 2 14.04 -48.23 28.91
N ARG A 3 15.34 -48.28 29.24
CA ARG A 3 16.22 -47.09 29.24
C ARG A 3 16.57 -46.59 27.83
N LEU A 4 16.73 -47.52 26.87
CA LEU A 4 16.99 -47.19 25.46
C LEU A 4 15.77 -46.53 24.79
N LYS A 5 14.56 -47.00 25.09
CA LYS A 5 13.30 -46.39 24.61
C LYS A 5 13.11 -44.95 25.15
N ARG A 6 13.49 -44.69 26.40
CA ARG A 6 13.42 -43.35 27.02
C ARG A 6 14.42 -42.37 26.38
N ALA A 7 15.64 -42.83 26.10
CA ALA A 7 16.64 -42.03 25.41
C ALA A 7 16.20 -41.66 23.97
N ALA A 8 15.58 -42.59 23.25
CA ALA A 8 15.06 -42.36 21.91
C ALA A 8 13.90 -41.33 21.88
N VAL A 9 13.01 -41.35 22.87
CA VAL A 9 11.90 -40.37 22.98
C VAL A 9 12.42 -38.98 23.32
N ILE A 10 13.41 -38.86 24.19
CA ILE A 10 14.02 -37.57 24.54
C ILE A 10 14.78 -36.99 23.34
N ALA A 11 15.50 -37.83 22.59
CA ALA A 11 16.17 -37.42 21.36
C ALA A 11 15.17 -36.95 20.28
N LEU A 12 14.02 -37.61 20.15
CA LEU A 12 12.96 -37.22 19.21
C LEU A 12 12.29 -35.89 19.61
N LEU A 13 12.06 -35.66 20.90
CA LEU A 13 11.53 -34.40 21.42
C LEU A 13 12.52 -33.24 21.28
N LEU A 14 13.82 -33.49 21.46
CA LEU A 14 14.88 -32.51 21.21
C LEU A 14 15.05 -32.21 19.71
N LEU A 15 14.81 -33.19 18.83
CA LEU A 15 14.84 -32.98 17.38
C LEU A 15 13.68 -32.10 16.90
N GLN A 16 12.50 -32.20 17.52
CA GLN A 16 11.35 -31.31 17.27
C GLN A 16 11.56 -29.88 17.82
N ALA A 17 12.38 -29.72 18.86
CA ALA A 17 12.77 -28.42 19.38
C ALA A 17 13.87 -27.74 18.55
N LEU A 18 14.65 -28.50 17.77
CA LEU A 18 15.69 -27.99 16.87
C LEU A 18 15.17 -27.55 15.49
N THR A 19 13.96 -27.94 15.11
CA THR A 19 13.25 -27.34 13.97
C THR A 19 12.65 -26.00 14.37
N GLY A 20 13.51 -25.06 14.76
CA GLY A 20 13.17 -23.65 14.63
C GLY A 20 13.06 -23.37 13.14
N ALA A 21 11.88 -23.56 12.56
CA ALA A 21 11.60 -23.07 11.23
C ALA A 21 11.88 -21.57 11.29
N ALA A 22 12.93 -21.11 10.60
CA ALA A 22 13.08 -19.70 10.30
C ALA A 22 11.77 -19.33 9.60
N ARG A 23 10.91 -18.57 10.30
CA ARG A 23 9.64 -18.11 9.74
C ARG A 23 10.00 -17.27 8.53
N ALA A 24 9.76 -17.82 7.34
CA ALA A 24 9.99 -17.10 6.10
C ALA A 24 8.92 -16.02 5.98
N ASP A 25 9.29 -14.81 5.63
CA ASP A 25 8.32 -13.74 5.44
C ASP A 25 7.28 -14.14 4.38
N ALA A 26 6.04 -13.75 4.60
CA ALA A 26 4.95 -13.91 3.65
C ALA A 26 4.87 -12.66 2.77
N SER A 27 4.80 -12.86 1.45
CA SER A 27 4.68 -11.77 0.48
C SER A 27 3.40 -11.90 -0.32
N HIS A 28 2.78 -10.75 -0.63
CA HIS A 28 1.61 -10.66 -1.51
C HIS A 28 1.87 -9.60 -2.58
N THR A 29 1.60 -9.93 -3.84
CA THR A 29 1.80 -9.04 -5.00
C THR A 29 0.47 -8.82 -5.70
N PHE A 30 0.12 -7.57 -5.94
CA PHE A 30 -1.12 -7.17 -6.59
C PHE A 30 -0.93 -5.89 -7.41
N PHE A 31 -1.88 -5.61 -8.30
CA PHE A 31 -1.91 -4.37 -9.09
C PHE A 31 -2.91 -3.38 -8.48
N ALA A 32 -2.44 -2.17 -8.21
CA ALA A 32 -3.21 -1.04 -7.70
C ALA A 32 -2.43 0.27 -7.91
N MET A 33 -3.12 1.41 -7.94
CA MET A 33 -2.52 2.74 -8.16
C MET A 33 -1.68 2.81 -9.44
N ASP A 34 -2.15 2.15 -10.51
CA ASP A 34 -1.46 1.97 -11.79
C ASP A 34 -0.04 1.37 -11.70
N THR A 35 0.22 0.55 -10.68
CA THR A 35 1.52 -0.10 -10.49
C THR A 35 1.39 -1.51 -9.90
N VAL A 36 2.46 -2.30 -10.05
CA VAL A 36 2.60 -3.58 -9.35
C VAL A 36 3.19 -3.30 -7.97
N MET A 37 2.46 -3.68 -6.92
CA MET A 37 2.86 -3.50 -5.53
C MET A 37 3.17 -4.85 -4.88
N THR A 38 4.16 -4.88 -3.99
CA THR A 38 4.49 -6.05 -3.18
C THR A 38 4.51 -5.67 -1.71
N VAL A 39 3.69 -6.36 -0.91
CA VAL A 39 3.66 -6.23 0.56
C VAL A 39 4.30 -7.46 1.16
N THR A 40 5.28 -7.26 2.04
CA THR A 40 5.98 -8.33 2.76
C THR A 40 5.73 -8.16 4.25
N VAL A 41 5.30 -9.22 4.92
CA VAL A 41 5.08 -9.26 6.37
C VAL A 41 5.74 -10.49 6.97
N PRO A 42 6.12 -10.48 8.26
CA PRO A 42 6.52 -11.71 8.94
C PRO A 42 5.42 -12.77 8.83
N ASP A 43 5.77 -14.06 8.67
CA ASP A 43 4.82 -15.19 8.53
C ASP A 43 3.66 -15.17 9.54
N ALA A 44 3.98 -14.81 10.79
CA ALA A 44 3.01 -14.71 11.88
C ALA A 44 1.85 -13.73 11.60
N ASN A 45 2.04 -12.81 10.65
CA ASN A 45 1.11 -11.77 10.24
C ASN A 45 0.56 -11.97 8.81
N SER A 46 0.79 -13.12 8.18
CA SER A 46 0.34 -13.40 6.80
C SER A 46 -1.16 -13.16 6.57
N ALA A 47 -1.99 -13.34 7.60
CA ALA A 47 -3.42 -13.05 7.56
C ALA A 47 -3.77 -11.57 7.34
N LEU A 48 -2.83 -10.63 7.54
CA LEU A 48 -3.02 -9.20 7.31
C LEU A 48 -2.84 -8.80 5.83
N LEU A 49 -2.22 -9.66 5.00
CA LEU A 49 -1.92 -9.32 3.61
C LEU A 49 -3.16 -8.91 2.80
N PRO A 50 -4.33 -9.57 2.92
CA PRO A 50 -5.55 -9.11 2.24
C PRO A 50 -6.01 -7.73 2.72
N ALA A 51 -5.91 -7.45 4.02
CA ALA A 51 -6.29 -6.15 4.58
C ALA A 51 -5.35 -5.03 4.11
N CYS A 52 -4.07 -5.33 3.91
CA CYS A 52 -3.13 -4.37 3.31
C CYS A 52 -3.49 -4.03 1.86
N GLU A 53 -3.87 -5.03 1.06
CA GLU A 53 -4.36 -4.77 -0.31
C GLU A 53 -5.66 -3.96 -0.29
N GLU A 54 -6.62 -4.33 0.56
CA GLU A 54 -7.89 -3.62 0.71
C GLU A 54 -7.67 -2.14 1.05
N GLU A 55 -6.73 -1.85 1.95
CA GLU A 55 -6.41 -0.47 2.33
C GLU A 55 -5.79 0.31 1.17
N VAL A 56 -4.90 -0.30 0.38
CA VAL A 56 -4.36 0.36 -0.82
C VAL A 56 -5.48 0.65 -1.82
N ARG A 57 -6.41 -0.28 -2.03
CA ARG A 57 -7.56 -0.08 -2.94
C ARG A 57 -8.52 0.99 -2.43
N ARG A 58 -8.70 1.11 -1.11
CA ARG A 58 -9.47 2.20 -0.49
C ARG A 58 -8.82 3.56 -0.77
N LEU A 59 -7.50 3.66 -0.63
CA LEU A 59 -6.74 4.88 -0.93
C LEU A 59 -6.78 5.24 -2.42
N GLU A 60 -6.67 4.24 -3.30
CA GLU A 60 -6.84 4.41 -4.75
C GLU A 60 -8.22 5.01 -5.09
N ALA A 61 -9.30 4.45 -4.52
CA ALA A 61 -10.66 4.96 -4.71
C ALA A 61 -10.84 6.39 -4.17
N LEU A 62 -10.10 6.77 -3.12
CA LEU A 62 -10.20 8.11 -2.52
C LEU A 62 -9.44 9.17 -3.33
N PHE A 63 -8.24 8.83 -3.83
CA PHE A 63 -7.28 9.78 -4.38
C PHE A 63 -7.16 9.77 -5.90
N SER A 64 -7.79 8.81 -6.60
CA SER A 64 -7.74 8.72 -8.05
C SER A 64 -8.19 10.02 -8.73
N VAL A 65 -7.52 10.43 -9.81
CA VAL A 65 -7.94 11.60 -10.62
C VAL A 65 -8.83 11.22 -11.80
N THR A 66 -8.99 9.92 -12.05
CA THR A 66 -9.71 9.32 -13.19
C THR A 66 -10.96 8.55 -12.78
N ASP A 67 -11.06 8.15 -11.51
CA ASP A 67 -12.29 7.59 -10.94
C ASP A 67 -13.24 8.73 -10.54
N GLY A 68 -14.38 8.84 -11.23
CA GLY A 68 -15.35 9.92 -11.01
C GLY A 68 -15.97 9.96 -9.62
N GLU A 69 -15.92 8.85 -8.87
CA GLU A 69 -16.45 8.79 -7.51
C GLU A 69 -15.44 9.24 -6.44
N SER A 70 -14.17 9.41 -6.81
CA SER A 70 -13.12 9.81 -5.87
C SER A 70 -13.30 11.26 -5.38
N GLU A 71 -12.78 11.55 -4.20
CA GLU A 71 -12.83 12.91 -3.66
C GLU A 71 -12.01 13.89 -4.51
N ILE A 72 -10.87 13.44 -5.04
CA ILE A 72 -9.98 14.28 -5.87
C ILE A 72 -10.60 14.55 -7.26
N ALA A 73 -11.21 13.56 -7.90
CA ALA A 73 -11.88 13.76 -9.18
C ALA A 73 -13.05 14.74 -9.04
N ARG A 74 -13.88 14.57 -8.01
CA ARG A 74 -14.99 15.48 -7.69
C ARG A 74 -14.51 16.89 -7.37
N LEU A 75 -13.42 17.03 -6.61
CA LEU A 75 -12.80 18.34 -6.35
C LEU A 75 -12.32 18.99 -7.65
N ASN A 76 -11.65 18.25 -8.52
CA ASN A 76 -11.14 18.74 -9.79
C ASN A 76 -12.26 19.16 -10.76
N GLU A 77 -13.40 18.48 -10.73
CA GLU A 77 -14.56 18.79 -11.58
C GLU A 77 -15.36 19.98 -11.07
N MET A 78 -15.66 20.03 -9.77
CA MET A 78 -16.54 21.05 -9.18
C MET A 78 -15.79 22.31 -8.73
N GLY A 79 -14.46 22.26 -8.60
CA GLY A 79 -13.62 23.34 -8.05
C GLY A 79 -13.71 23.47 -6.52
N ALA A 80 -14.70 22.84 -5.89
CA ALA A 80 -14.84 22.71 -4.44
C ALA A 80 -15.60 21.43 -4.11
N ALA A 81 -15.15 20.69 -3.08
CA ALA A 81 -15.81 19.49 -2.59
C ALA A 81 -15.61 19.36 -1.08
N ALA A 82 -16.56 18.69 -0.41
CA ALA A 82 -16.33 18.23 0.95
C ALA A 82 -15.34 17.06 0.89
N LEU A 83 -14.27 17.15 1.68
CA LEU A 83 -13.21 16.15 1.73
C LEU A 83 -13.24 15.44 3.07
N SER A 84 -12.86 14.17 3.09
CA SER A 84 -12.50 13.49 4.32
C SER A 84 -11.29 14.17 4.98
N GLU A 85 -11.16 14.01 6.30
CA GLU A 85 -10.00 14.55 7.02
C GLU A 85 -8.68 13.96 6.51
N GLU A 86 -8.69 12.71 6.06
CA GLU A 86 -7.54 12.03 5.48
C GLU A 86 -7.09 12.68 4.16
N THR A 87 -8.02 12.90 3.21
CA THR A 87 -7.71 13.62 1.96
C THR A 87 -7.23 15.04 2.24
N ALA A 88 -7.90 15.75 3.16
CA ALA A 88 -7.50 17.09 3.55
C ALA A 88 -6.08 17.11 4.15
N ALA A 89 -5.72 16.12 4.97
CA ALA A 89 -4.39 16.00 5.56
C ALA A 89 -3.30 15.79 4.49
N VAL A 90 -3.54 14.91 3.52
CA VAL A 90 -2.60 14.67 2.41
C VAL A 90 -2.42 15.93 1.56
N LEU A 91 -3.51 16.63 1.24
CA LEU A 91 -3.43 17.88 0.46
C LEU A 91 -2.69 18.98 1.23
N ARG A 92 -2.96 19.16 2.54
CA ARG A 92 -2.23 20.12 3.37
C ARG A 92 -0.73 19.82 3.39
N PHE A 93 -0.36 18.56 3.57
CA PHE A 93 1.04 18.15 3.52
C PHE A 93 1.67 18.45 2.16
N ALA A 94 0.98 18.12 1.06
CA ALA A 94 1.51 18.33 -0.27
C ALA A 94 1.67 19.82 -0.63
N LEU A 95 0.74 20.68 -0.18
CA LEU A 95 0.85 22.13 -0.35
C LEU A 95 2.00 22.72 0.46
N ASP A 96 2.16 22.32 1.73
CA ASP A 96 3.30 22.71 2.57
C ASP A 96 4.64 22.25 1.95
N MET A 97 4.67 21.06 1.36
CA MET A 97 5.85 20.60 0.61
C MET A 97 6.10 21.42 -0.66
N GLY A 98 5.05 21.87 -1.35
CA GLY A 98 5.19 22.79 -2.49
C GLY A 98 5.87 24.09 -2.09
N GLU A 99 5.47 24.68 -0.97
CA GLU A 99 6.13 25.88 -0.42
C GLU A 99 7.60 25.61 -0.05
N LYS A 100 7.86 24.51 0.67
CA LYS A 100 9.23 24.13 1.10
C LYS A 100 10.18 23.84 -0.04
N THR A 101 9.65 23.40 -1.19
CA THR A 101 10.44 23.15 -2.39
C THR A 101 10.52 24.36 -3.34
N GLY A 102 9.99 25.52 -2.95
CA GLY A 102 9.97 26.71 -3.80
C GLY A 102 9.13 26.54 -5.06
N GLY A 103 8.09 25.69 -4.99
CA GLY A 103 7.20 25.36 -6.11
C GLY A 103 7.70 24.24 -7.03
N ALA A 104 8.81 23.56 -6.71
CA ALA A 104 9.27 22.43 -7.51
C ALA A 104 8.33 21.21 -7.43
N LEU A 105 7.67 21.01 -6.28
CA LEU A 105 6.52 20.13 -6.14
C LEU A 105 5.23 20.97 -6.25
N ASP A 106 4.41 20.72 -7.27
CA ASP A 106 3.11 21.40 -7.42
C ASP A 106 2.01 20.37 -7.68
N VAL A 107 1.17 20.13 -6.67
CA VAL A 107 0.04 19.20 -6.76
C VAL A 107 -1.15 19.77 -7.53
N THR A 108 -1.14 21.06 -7.88
CA THR A 108 -2.18 21.72 -8.69
C THR A 108 -1.92 21.61 -10.19
N LEU A 109 -0.83 20.97 -10.60
CA LEU A 109 -0.40 20.82 -12.00
C LEU A 109 -1.32 19.93 -12.85
N TYR A 110 -2.34 19.31 -12.27
CA TYR A 110 -3.23 18.37 -12.96
C TYR A 110 -3.79 18.85 -14.31
N PRO A 111 -4.24 20.12 -14.49
CA PRO A 111 -4.69 20.60 -15.79
C PRO A 111 -3.61 20.55 -16.88
N VAL A 112 -2.35 20.84 -16.52
CA VAL A 112 -1.21 20.76 -17.44
C VAL A 112 -0.90 19.30 -17.76
N VAL A 113 -0.83 18.44 -16.75
CA VAL A 113 -0.59 16.99 -16.91
C VAL A 113 -1.64 16.38 -17.86
N ARG A 114 -2.91 16.74 -17.69
CA ARG A 114 -4.01 16.31 -18.56
C ARG A 114 -3.88 16.87 -19.98
N ALA A 115 -3.52 18.14 -20.15
CA ALA A 115 -3.39 18.78 -21.47
C ALA A 115 -2.32 18.09 -22.35
N TRP A 116 -1.24 17.61 -21.73
CA TRP A 116 -0.17 16.83 -22.34
C TRP A 116 -0.51 15.35 -22.58
N GLY A 117 -1.69 14.89 -22.15
CA GLY A 117 -2.18 13.53 -22.42
C GLY A 117 -1.69 12.45 -21.46
N PHE A 118 -0.96 12.79 -20.39
CA PHE A 118 -0.43 11.79 -19.45
C PHE A 118 -1.52 10.96 -18.74
N THR A 119 -2.73 11.51 -18.63
CA THR A 119 -3.88 10.85 -17.98
C THR A 119 -4.78 10.12 -18.96
N THR A 120 -4.63 10.34 -20.27
CA THR A 120 -5.47 9.70 -21.31
C THR A 120 -4.69 8.76 -22.22
N GLY A 121 -3.36 8.86 -22.24
CA GLY A 121 -2.48 8.16 -23.18
C GLY A 121 -2.32 8.87 -24.53
N ASP A 122 -3.04 9.97 -24.76
CA ASP A 122 -2.97 10.76 -26.00
C ASP A 122 -1.87 11.83 -25.91
N TYR A 123 -0.61 11.38 -25.85
CA TYR A 123 0.54 12.27 -25.66
C TYR A 123 0.65 13.36 -26.74
N ARG A 124 0.98 14.59 -26.31
CA ARG A 124 1.19 15.75 -27.18
C ARG A 124 2.63 16.25 -27.19
#